data_AF-A0A1B6J1K1-F1
#
_entry.id   AF-A0A1B6J1K1-F1
#
_cell.length_a   1.000
_cell.length_b   1.000
_cell.length_c   1.000
_cell.angle_alpha   90.00
_cell.angle_beta   90.00
_cell.angle_gamma   90.00
#
_symmetry.space_group_name_H-M   'P 1'
#
loop_
_entity.id
_entity.type
_entity.pdbx_description
1 polymer ?
#
loop_
_entity_poly.entity_id
_entity_poly.type
_entity_poly.pdbx_seq_one_letter_code
_entity_poly.pdbx_strand_id
1 'polypeptide(L)'
;YRPCFVKEQYNISAYPRDMKMVETMVTLWTNFATYGNPVPPGSNLKPTWEPVKGKLTRHLIINDPLVMAPYPVLEDRLAFWDNIFQSLYGKATHLRMDRSYSVYIIVYFLLLFCAILGIYCYFRRKQHSYSILD
;
A
#
# COMPACT_ATOMS: atom_id res chain seq x y z
N TYR A 1 -8.63 27.00 -16.63
CA TYR A 1 -7.65 25.92 -16.87
C TYR A 1 -6.33 26.58 -17.24
N ARG A 2 -5.28 26.42 -16.41
CA ARG A 2 -3.92 26.89 -16.77
C ARG A 2 -3.24 25.74 -17.51
N PRO A 3 -2.85 25.90 -18.78
CA PRO A 3 -2.21 24.81 -19.51
C PRO A 3 -0.85 24.53 -18.85
N CYS A 4 -0.70 23.31 -18.30
CA CYS A 4 0.50 22.85 -17.59
C CYS A 4 1.69 22.55 -18.55
N PHE A 5 1.57 22.93 -19.83
CA PHE A 5 2.61 22.77 -20.83
C PHE A 5 2.92 24.14 -21.41
N VAL A 6 3.70 24.91 -20.66
CA VAL A 6 4.38 26.09 -21.16
C VAL A 6 5.47 25.59 -22.11
N LYS A 7 5.23 25.74 -23.42
CA LYS A 7 6.20 25.50 -24.50
C LYS A 7 7.12 26.71 -24.69
N GLU A 8 7.61 27.29 -23.61
CA GLU A 8 8.72 28.23 -23.69
C GLU A 8 9.96 27.48 -23.26
N GLN A 9 10.99 27.49 -24.10
CA GLN A 9 12.31 26.99 -23.78
C GLN A 9 12.82 27.76 -22.57
N TYR A 10 12.50 27.27 -21.37
CA TYR A 10 12.90 27.89 -20.12
C TYR A 10 14.42 27.82 -20.09
N ASN A 11 15.09 28.96 -20.25
CA ASN A 11 16.52 29.03 -20.05
C ASN A 11 16.79 28.85 -18.55
N ILE A 12 16.75 27.61 -18.07
CA ILE A 12 16.92 27.26 -16.65
C ILE A 12 18.25 27.79 -16.11
N SER A 13 19.24 27.98 -16.99
CA SER A 13 20.53 28.62 -16.63
C SER A 13 20.39 30.06 -16.13
N ALA A 14 19.30 30.76 -16.45
CA ALA A 14 19.00 32.10 -15.93
C ALA A 14 18.60 32.09 -14.44
N TYR A 15 18.25 30.92 -13.90
CA TYR A 15 17.80 30.74 -12.51
C TYR A 15 18.74 29.77 -11.77
N PRO A 16 19.93 30.22 -11.35
CA PRO A 16 20.96 29.35 -10.78
C PRO A 16 20.50 28.61 -9.52
N ARG A 17 19.59 29.20 -8.73
CA ARG A 17 19.01 28.53 -7.55
C ARG A 17 18.10 27.37 -7.93
N ASP A 18 17.29 27.54 -8.97
CA ASP A 18 16.38 26.49 -9.44
C ASP A 18 17.18 25.36 -10.08
N MET A 19 18.22 25.69 -10.86
CA MET A 19 19.16 24.69 -11.40
C MET A 19 19.83 23.88 -10.28
N LYS A 20 20.34 24.54 -9.25
CA LYS A 20 20.90 23.87 -8.06
C LYS A 20 19.87 22.97 -7.37
N MET A 21 18.61 23.39 -7.30
CA MET A 21 17.53 22.57 -6.72
C MET A 21 17.22 21.35 -7.58
N VAL A 22 17.20 21.50 -8.90
CA VAL A 22 17.05 20.38 -9.85
C VAL A 22 18.18 19.38 -9.67
N GLU A 23 19.43 19.85 -9.65
CA GLU A 23 20.61 19.00 -9.41
C GLU A 23 20.52 18.27 -8.06
N THR A 24 20.11 18.98 -7.01
CA THR A 24 19.93 18.41 -5.66
C THR A 24 18.87 17.31 -5.68
N MET A 25 17.71 17.56 -6.29
CA MET A 25 16.61 16.60 -6.36
C MET A 25 17.01 15.37 -7.20
N VAL A 26 17.59 15.58 -8.37
CA VAL A 26 18.09 14.48 -9.22
C VAL A 26 19.11 13.64 -8.46
N THR A 27 20.06 14.27 -7.76
CA THR A 27 21.08 13.56 -6.97
C THR A 27 20.45 12.72 -5.86
N LEU A 28 19.48 13.27 -5.11
CA LEU A 28 18.77 12.53 -4.07
C LEU A 28 18.07 11.28 -4.64
N TRP A 29 17.36 11.42 -5.77
CA TRP A 29 16.68 10.30 -6.43
C TRP A 29 17.63 9.28 -7.03
N THR A 30 18.71 9.72 -7.68
CA THR A 30 19.73 8.83 -8.23
C THR A 30 20.44 8.04 -7.14
N ASN A 31 20.79 8.67 -6.02
CA ASN A 31 21.38 7.98 -4.88
C ASN A 31 20.41 6.97 -4.28
N PHE A 32 19.13 7.33 -4.14
CA PHE A 32 18.10 6.39 -3.67
C PHE A 32 17.97 5.18 -4.60
N ALA A 33 17.92 5.39 -5.92
CA ALA A 33 17.83 4.31 -6.89
C ALA A 33 19.08 3.40 -6.90
N THR A 34 20.26 3.98 -6.71
CA THR A 34 21.55 3.25 -6.77
C THR A 34 21.86 2.52 -5.47
N TYR A 35 21.63 3.16 -4.32
CA TYR A 35 22.10 2.69 -3.02
C TYR A 35 20.98 2.39 -2.01
N GLY A 36 19.73 2.75 -2.31
CA GLY A 36 18.61 2.67 -1.37
C GLY A 36 18.61 3.78 -0.30
N ASN A 37 19.63 4.63 -0.26
CA ASN A 37 19.75 5.77 0.65
C ASN A 37 19.93 7.06 -0.16
N PRO A 38 19.03 8.06 -0.06
CA PRO A 38 19.13 9.33 -0.80
C PRO A 38 20.38 10.15 -0.45
N VAL A 39 20.89 10.02 0.79
CA VAL A 39 22.10 10.69 1.29
C VAL A 39 23.06 9.64 1.86
N PRO A 40 23.80 8.92 0.99
CA PRO A 40 24.74 7.89 1.43
C PRO A 40 25.94 8.50 2.19
N PRO A 41 26.64 7.71 3.02
CA PRO A 41 27.85 8.16 3.70
C PRO A 41 28.89 8.70 2.71
N GLY A 42 29.41 9.90 2.94
CA GLY A 42 30.35 10.57 2.04
C GLY A 42 29.71 11.46 0.96
N SER A 43 28.38 11.55 0.91
CA SER A 43 27.70 12.54 0.06
C SER A 43 27.97 13.98 0.53
N ASN A 44 28.06 14.91 -0.43
CA ASN A 44 28.16 16.34 -0.16
C ASN A 44 26.82 16.95 0.30
N LEU A 45 25.72 16.20 0.17
CA LEU A 45 24.39 16.64 0.59
C LEU A 45 24.28 16.62 2.12
N LYS A 46 23.81 17.72 2.69
CA LYS A 46 23.54 17.89 4.12
C LYS A 46 22.16 18.53 4.29
N PRO A 47 21.40 18.19 5.34
CA PRO A 47 21.67 17.17 6.37
C PRO A 47 21.43 15.74 5.87
N THR A 48 21.75 14.75 6.70
CA THR A 48 21.36 13.36 6.44
C THR A 48 19.83 13.25 6.40
N TRP A 49 19.30 12.64 5.33
CA TRP A 49 17.88 12.33 5.26
C TRP A 49 17.59 11.09 6.10
N GLU A 50 17.00 11.30 7.28
CA GLU A 50 16.65 10.20 8.18
C GLU A 50 15.49 9.36 7.63
N PRO A 51 15.57 8.02 7.68
CA PRO A 51 14.48 7.16 7.24
C PRO A 51 13.28 7.28 8.17
N VAL A 52 12.09 7.08 7.61
CA VAL A 52 10.85 6.95 8.36
C VAL A 52 10.92 5.70 9.24
N LYS A 53 10.69 5.86 10.55
CA LYS A 53 10.66 4.76 11.53
C LYS A 53 9.30 4.70 12.21
N GLY A 54 8.61 3.57 12.13
CA GLY A 54 7.29 3.39 12.78
C GLY A 54 6.24 4.37 12.27
N LYS A 55 5.46 4.98 13.18
CA LYS A 55 4.45 6.01 12.83
C LYS A 55 5.06 7.40 12.55
N LEU A 56 6.38 7.57 12.70
CA LEU A 56 6.99 8.91 12.68
C LEU A 56 7.05 9.49 11.26
N THR A 57 6.43 10.64 11.07
CA THR A 57 6.39 11.47 9.83
C THR A 57 7.67 12.29 9.63
N ARG A 58 8.85 11.75 9.98
CA ARG A 58 10.12 12.43 9.72
C ARG A 58 10.29 12.60 8.22
N HIS A 59 10.43 13.85 7.77
CA HIS A 59 10.59 14.16 6.36
C HIS A 59 11.64 15.26 6.17
N LEU A 60 12.26 15.25 5.00
CA LEU A 60 13.18 16.28 4.58
C LEU A 60 12.38 17.41 3.89
N ILE A 61 12.58 18.63 4.36
CA ILE A 61 12.11 19.84 3.68
C ILE A 61 13.11 20.13 2.58
N ILE A 62 12.67 19.96 1.34
CA ILE A 62 13.47 20.24 0.14
C ILE A 62 13.39 21.74 -0.15
N ASN A 63 14.37 22.47 0.37
CA ASN A 63 14.56 23.91 0.16
C ASN A 63 16.08 24.21 0.15
N ASP A 64 16.47 25.48 -0.01
CA ASP A 64 17.87 25.91 0.18
C ASP A 64 17.98 26.70 1.51
N PRO A 65 18.56 26.13 2.58
CA PRO A 65 19.18 24.80 2.66
C PRO A 65 18.17 23.66 2.83
N LEU A 66 18.60 22.42 2.56
CA LEU A 66 17.84 21.22 2.93
C LEU A 66 17.75 21.16 4.46
N VAL A 67 16.58 20.83 5.00
CA VAL A 67 16.38 20.79 6.46
C VAL A 67 15.52 19.59 6.82
N MET A 68 15.93 18.82 7.85
CA MET A 68 15.04 17.82 8.43
C MET A 68 13.93 18.52 9.20
N ALA A 69 12.68 18.22 8.87
CA ALA A 69 11.54 18.85 9.51
C ALA A 69 11.54 18.58 11.03
N PRO A 70 11.15 19.58 11.86
CA PRO A 70 11.11 19.42 13.31
C PRO A 70 10.06 18.38 13.70
N TYR A 71 10.36 17.47 14.62
CA TYR A 71 9.43 16.42 15.02
C TYR A 71 8.53 16.85 16.20
N PRO A 72 7.24 16.46 16.26
CA PRO A 72 6.42 15.81 15.23
C PRO A 72 5.76 16.81 14.28
N VAL A 73 5.64 16.45 12.99
CA VAL A 73 4.94 17.27 12.00
C VAL A 73 3.62 16.60 11.64
N LEU A 74 2.53 17.37 11.72
CA LEU A 74 1.19 17.03 11.23
C LEU A 74 0.44 15.95 12.02
N GLU A 75 0.81 15.65 13.26
CA GLU A 75 0.12 14.62 14.06
C GLU A 75 -1.39 14.93 14.21
N ASP A 76 -1.73 16.17 14.60
CA ASP A 76 -3.14 16.60 14.74
C ASP A 76 -3.92 16.51 13.43
N ARG A 77 -3.27 16.89 12.32
CA ARG A 77 -3.91 16.89 10.99
C ARG A 77 -4.14 15.46 10.49
N LEU A 78 -3.16 14.58 10.68
CA LEU A 78 -3.28 13.17 10.33
C LEU A 78 -4.35 12.50 11.19
N ALA A 79 -4.33 12.73 12.51
CA ALA A 79 -5.33 12.23 13.43
C ALA A 79 -6.74 12.70 13.06
N PHE A 80 -6.91 13.97 12.67
CA PHE A 80 -8.19 14.50 12.21
C PHE A 80 -8.74 13.72 11.00
N TRP A 81 -7.92 13.51 9.97
CA TRP A 81 -8.36 12.79 8.77
C TRP A 81 -8.54 11.29 9.03
N ASP A 82 -7.69 10.69 9.86
CA ASP A 82 -7.85 9.30 10.30
C ASP A 82 -9.18 9.11 11.04
N ASN A 83 -9.56 10.05 11.92
CA ASN A 83 -10.83 10.02 12.63
C ASN A 83 -12.03 10.13 11.67
N ILE A 84 -11.98 11.05 10.69
CA ILE A 84 -13.04 11.17 9.67
C ILE A 84 -13.14 9.88 8.87
N PHE A 85 -12.01 9.36 8.38
CA PHE A 85 -11.98 8.15 7.57
C PHE A 85 -12.53 6.94 8.35
N GLN A 86 -12.12 6.76 9.60
CA GLN A 86 -12.64 5.70 10.46
C GLN A 86 -14.14 5.87 10.76
N SER A 87 -14.62 7.09 10.97
CA SER A 87 -16.05 7.33 11.23
C SER A 87 -16.94 7.00 10.04
N LEU A 88 -16.48 7.30 8.82
CA LEU A 88 -17.23 7.12 7.57
C LEU A 88 -17.10 5.70 7.02
N TYR A 89 -15.87 5.15 7.01
CA TYR A 89 -15.55 3.89 6.34
C TYR A 89 -15.20 2.76 7.32
N GLY A 90 -14.81 3.06 8.56
CA GLY A 90 -14.52 2.05 9.59
C GLY A 90 -15.73 1.18 9.93
N LYS A 91 -16.95 1.74 9.85
CA LYS A 91 -18.21 0.98 9.97
C LYS A 91 -18.41 -0.01 8.82
N ALA A 92 -18.09 0.39 7.58
CA ALA A 92 -18.21 -0.48 6.41
C ALA A 92 -17.24 -1.66 6.46
N THR A 93 -16.05 -1.46 7.04
CA THR A 93 -15.06 -2.53 7.23
C THR A 93 -15.35 -3.48 8.39
N HIS A 94 -16.30 -3.16 9.28
CA HIS A 94 -16.80 -4.10 10.32
C HIS A 94 -18.04 -4.89 9.86
N LEU A 95 -18.62 -4.56 8.69
CA LEU A 95 -19.36 -5.52 7.88
C LEU A 95 -18.38 -6.49 7.14
N ARG A 96 -17.18 -6.67 7.71
CA ARG A 96 -16.25 -7.79 7.46
C ARG A 96 -17.07 -9.06 7.63
N MET A 97 -17.18 -9.87 6.58
CA MET A 97 -17.88 -11.17 6.51
C MET A 97 -18.34 -11.64 7.90
N ASP A 98 -19.60 -11.33 8.23
CA ASP A 98 -20.18 -11.73 9.49
C ASP A 98 -19.95 -13.23 9.65
N ARG A 99 -19.52 -13.67 10.83
CA ARG A 99 -19.14 -15.08 11.11
C ARG A 99 -20.21 -16.06 10.61
N SER A 100 -21.48 -15.62 10.59
CA SER A 100 -22.63 -16.28 9.97
C SER A 100 -22.38 -16.76 8.53
N TYR A 101 -21.87 -15.92 7.63
CA TYR A 101 -21.68 -16.31 6.22
C TYR A 101 -20.63 -17.40 6.04
N SER A 102 -19.56 -17.38 6.85
CA SER A 102 -18.57 -18.45 6.85
C SER A 102 -19.15 -19.77 7.34
N VAL A 103 -20.09 -19.76 8.31
CA VAL A 103 -20.77 -20.98 8.78
C VAL A 103 -21.70 -21.54 7.70
N TYR A 104 -22.48 -20.71 7.02
CA TYR A 104 -23.35 -21.16 5.94
C TYR A 104 -22.58 -21.80 4.79
N ILE A 105 -21.43 -21.23 4.42
CA ILE A 105 -20.54 -21.79 3.40
C ILE A 105 -20.03 -23.18 3.80
N ILE A 106 -19.56 -23.34 5.05
CA ILE A 106 -19.08 -24.63 5.55
C ILE A 106 -20.21 -25.68 5.59
N VAL A 107 -21.39 -25.30 6.08
CA VAL A 107 -22.55 -26.20 6.14
C VAL A 107 -22.98 -26.62 4.74
N TYR A 108 -23.02 -25.71 3.77
CA TYR A 108 -23.35 -26.02 2.38
C TYR A 108 -22.37 -27.04 1.77
N PHE A 109 -21.06 -26.84 1.95
CA PHE A 109 -20.05 -27.78 1.46
C PHE A 109 -20.14 -29.15 2.14
N LEU A 110 -20.45 -29.21 3.44
CA LEU A 110 -20.69 -30.47 4.16
C LEU A 110 -21.90 -31.22 3.60
N LEU A 111 -23.02 -30.52 3.37
CA LEU A 111 -24.23 -31.12 2.79
C LEU A 111 -23.98 -31.64 1.37
N LEU A 112 -23.26 -30.87 0.55
CA LEU A 112 -22.91 -31.27 -0.81
C LEU A 112 -22.00 -32.51 -0.81
N PHE A 113 -21.02 -32.57 0.10
CA PHE A 113 -20.17 -33.75 0.27
C PHE A 113 -20.96 -34.98 0.71
N CYS A 114 -21.87 -34.84 1.68
CA CYS A 114 -22.76 -35.92 2.12
C CYS A 114 -23.66 -36.42 0.98
N ALA A 115 -24.20 -35.52 0.15
CA ALA A 115 -25.01 -35.89 -1.01
C ALA A 115 -24.18 -36.65 -2.05
N ILE A 116 -22.97 -36.19 -2.36
CA ILE A 116 -22.06 -36.86 -3.31
C ILE A 116 -21.66 -38.25 -2.78
N LEU A 117 -21.30 -38.35 -1.50
CA LEU A 117 -21.01 -39.64 -0.87
C LEU A 117 -22.24 -40.56 -0.87
N GLY A 118 -23.42 -40.04 -0.57
CA GLY A 118 -24.67 -40.79 -0.60
C GLY A 118 -24.98 -41.34 -1.99
N ILE A 119 -24.82 -40.50 -3.03
CA ILE A 119 -24.95 -40.90 -4.44
C ILE A 119 -23.90 -41.95 -4.79
N TYR A 120 -22.63 -41.73 -4.44
CA TYR A 120 -21.55 -42.68 -4.69
C TYR A 120 -21.80 -44.03 -4.01
N CYS A 121 -22.22 -44.04 -2.75
CA CYS A 121 -22.59 -45.24 -2.00
C CYS A 121 -23.83 -45.93 -2.59
N TYR A 122 -24.83 -45.18 -3.05
CA TYR A 122 -26.01 -45.70 -3.72
C TYR A 122 -25.63 -46.41 -5.02
N PHE A 123 -24.84 -45.77 -5.88
CA PHE A 123 -24.35 -46.38 -7.12
C PHE A 123 -23.47 -47.59 -6.86
N ARG A 124 -22.56 -47.53 -5.87
CA ARG A 124 -21.70 -48.65 -5.49
C ARG A 124 -22.51 -49.85 -4.99
N ARG A 125 -23.55 -49.63 -4.17
CA ARG A 125 -24.46 -50.71 -3.74
C ARG A 125 -25.24 -51.30 -4.90
N LYS A 126 -25.70 -50.46 -5.84
CA LYS A 126 -26.45 -50.92 -7.02
C LYS A 126 -25.57 -51.78 -7.92
N GLN A 127 -24.33 -51.37 -8.18
CA GLN A 127 -23.36 -52.14 -8.96
C GLN A 127 -23.02 -53.48 -8.28
N HIS A 128 -22.84 -53.49 -6.95
CA HIS A 128 -22.63 -54.72 -6.17
C HIS A 128 -23.85 -55.65 -6.17
N SER A 129 -25.07 -55.11 -6.24
CA SER A 129 -26.29 -55.91 -6.32
C SER A 129 -26.46 -56.58 -7.69
N TYR A 130 -26.00 -55.95 -8.77
CA TYR A 130 -26.00 -56.57 -10.10
C TYR A 130 -24.93 -57.68 -10.21
N SER A 131 -23.76 -57.50 -9.60
CA SER A 131 -22.69 -58.52 -9.59
C SER A 131 -22.93 -59.74 -8.68
N ILE A 132 -24.01 -59.77 -7.89
CA ILE A 132 -24.44 -60.93 -7.09
C ILE A 132 -25.47 -61.78 -7.86
N LEU A 133 -26.07 -61.23 -8.92
CA LEU A 133 -27.11 -61.89 -9.73
C LEU A 133 -26.55 -62.53 -11.02
N ASP A 134 -25.23 -62.43 -11.25
CA ASP A 134 -24.45 -63.21 -12.22
C ASP A 134 -23.61 -64.26 -11.48
#